data_AF-A0A8C9C951-F1
#
_entry.id   AF-A0A8C9C951-F1
#
_cell.length_a   1.000
_cell.length_b   1.000
_cell.length_c   1.000
_cell.angle_alpha   90.00
_cell.angle_beta   90.00
_cell.angle_gamma   90.00
#
_symmetry.space_group_name_H-M   'P 1'
#
loop_
_entity.id
_entity.type
_entity.pdbx_description
1 polymer ?
#
loop_
_entity_poly.entity_id
_entity_poly.type
_entity_poly.pdbx_seq_one_letter_code
_entity_poly.pdbx_strand_id
1 'polypeptide(L)'
;MEAMAAGASLPDPGDFDRHVPRICGVCGDRATGFHFNAMTCEGCKGFFRRSMKRKALFTCPFNGDCRITKDNRRHCQACRLKRCVDIGMMKEFILTDEEVQRKREMVLKRKEEEALKDSLRPKLSDEQQRIIAILLDAHHKTYDPTYADFSQFRPPVREGENEGNHPSGPWFIHTPSCSGNSSSACSDRYTSSPDTMEPTGFSNLDLSEEDSDDSSVTLDLSQLSMLPHLADLVSYSIQKVIGFAKMIPGFRDLTPEDQIVLLKSSAIEVIMLRSNQSFTMDDMSWTCGSPDYKYQVSDVTKAGHSLELIEPLIKFQVGLKKLNLHEEEHVLLMAICIVSPDRPGVQDAALVEAIQERLSNTLQTYIRCCHPPPGSHLLHAKMIQKLADLRSLSEEHSKQYRCLSFQPECSRKLTPLVLEVFGSEIS
;
A
#
# COMPACT_ATOMS: atom_id res chain seq x y z
N MET A 1 -30.98 -52.88 30.71
CA MET A 1 -31.61 -51.94 31.66
C MET A 1 -30.73 -50.69 31.69
N GLU A 2 -30.97 -49.77 30.77
CA GLU A 2 -30.32 -48.46 30.74
C GLU A 2 -31.14 -47.49 31.60
N ALA A 3 -30.46 -46.80 32.52
CA ALA A 3 -31.05 -45.75 33.32
C ALA A 3 -30.99 -44.42 32.56
N MET A 4 -32.16 -43.90 32.17
CA MET A 4 -32.31 -42.56 31.60
C MET A 4 -32.14 -41.50 32.70
N ALA A 5 -31.07 -40.70 32.61
CA ALA A 5 -30.91 -39.48 33.40
C ALA A 5 -31.46 -38.28 32.61
N ALA A 6 -32.58 -37.73 33.06
CA ALA A 6 -33.16 -36.50 32.51
C ALA A 6 -32.31 -35.29 32.94
N GLY A 7 -31.59 -34.69 31.99
CA GLY A 7 -30.88 -33.43 32.19
C GLY A 7 -31.84 -32.26 32.09
N ALA A 8 -32.04 -31.53 33.19
CA ALA A 8 -32.63 -30.20 33.15
C ALA A 8 -31.55 -29.20 32.71
N SER A 9 -31.72 -28.62 31.51
CA SER A 9 -30.86 -27.60 30.93
C SER A 9 -30.94 -26.29 31.73
N LEU A 10 -29.79 -25.79 32.19
CA LEU A 10 -29.65 -24.43 32.70
C LEU A 10 -29.70 -23.43 31.53
N PRO A 11 -30.36 -22.27 31.67
CA PRO A 11 -30.40 -21.26 30.61
C PRO A 11 -29.04 -20.64 30.33
N ASP A 12 -28.76 -20.45 29.05
CA ASP A 12 -27.59 -19.81 28.45
C ASP A 12 -27.40 -18.35 28.95
N PRO A 13 -26.17 -17.86 29.28
CA PRO A 13 -25.97 -16.52 29.83
C PRO A 13 -26.12 -15.36 28.82
N GLY A 14 -26.53 -15.64 27.59
CA GLY A 14 -26.38 -14.76 26.43
C GLY A 14 -27.54 -13.79 26.13
N ASP A 15 -28.75 -14.00 26.67
CA ASP A 15 -29.93 -13.25 26.23
C ASP A 15 -30.62 -12.53 27.41
N PHE A 16 -30.11 -11.36 27.76
CA PHE A 16 -30.76 -10.49 28.76
C PHE A 16 -31.01 -9.10 28.18
N ASP A 17 -32.29 -8.85 27.90
CA ASP A 17 -32.86 -7.60 27.40
C ASP A 17 -32.25 -6.34 28.05
N ARG A 18 -31.75 -5.44 27.20
CA ARG A 18 -30.98 -4.24 27.56
C ARG A 18 -31.85 -3.16 28.21
N HIS A 19 -33.18 -3.33 28.24
CA HIS A 19 -34.15 -2.36 28.77
C HIS A 19 -34.70 -2.67 30.18
N VAL A 20 -34.34 -3.79 30.80
CA VAL A 20 -34.81 -4.13 32.16
C VAL A 20 -33.91 -3.49 33.23
N PRO A 21 -34.46 -2.71 34.20
CA PRO A 21 -33.69 -2.15 35.29
C PRO A 21 -32.99 -3.25 36.11
N ARG A 22 -31.65 -3.26 36.10
CA ARG A 22 -30.86 -4.18 36.92
C ARG A 22 -30.86 -3.70 38.36
N ILE A 23 -31.65 -4.35 39.21
CA ILE A 23 -31.81 -4.01 40.63
C ILE A 23 -31.02 -5.00 41.49
N CYS A 24 -30.33 -4.50 42.52
CA CYS A 24 -29.57 -5.32 43.45
C CYS A 24 -30.51 -6.09 44.38
N GLY A 25 -30.44 -7.43 44.37
CA GLY A 25 -31.30 -8.29 45.20
C GLY A 25 -31.14 -8.13 46.72
N VAL A 26 -30.06 -7.47 47.17
CA VAL A 26 -29.79 -7.23 48.60
C VAL A 26 -30.43 -5.96 49.12
N CYS A 27 -30.30 -4.85 48.40
CA CYS A 27 -30.63 -3.51 48.92
C CYS A 27 -31.49 -2.65 47.98
N GLY A 28 -31.85 -3.15 46.79
CA GLY A 28 -32.64 -2.39 45.83
C GLY A 28 -31.89 -1.28 45.09
N ASP A 29 -30.60 -1.06 45.35
CA ASP A 29 -29.77 -0.12 44.58
C ASP A 29 -29.50 -0.62 43.15
N ARG A 30 -28.99 0.24 42.27
CA ARG A 30 -28.65 -0.14 40.89
C ARG A 30 -27.56 -1.22 40.89
N ALA A 31 -27.87 -2.38 40.32
CA ALA A 31 -26.92 -3.48 40.18
C ALA A 31 -25.94 -3.20 39.04
N THR A 32 -24.67 -3.57 39.24
CA THR A 32 -23.61 -3.46 38.23
C THR A 32 -23.43 -4.76 37.46
N GLY A 33 -23.97 -5.87 37.95
CA GLY A 33 -23.92 -7.17 37.30
C GLY A 33 -24.08 -8.32 38.29
N PHE A 34 -23.80 -9.53 37.83
CA PHE A 34 -23.68 -10.70 38.70
C PHE A 34 -22.34 -10.66 39.44
N HIS A 35 -22.40 -10.73 40.77
CA HIS A 35 -21.22 -10.87 41.61
C HIS A 35 -21.44 -12.03 42.56
N PHE A 36 -20.50 -12.98 42.56
CA PHE A 36 -20.57 -14.19 43.39
C PHE A 36 -21.89 -14.96 43.18
N ASN A 37 -22.34 -15.09 41.93
CA ASN A 37 -23.59 -15.77 41.53
C ASN A 37 -24.92 -15.01 41.80
N ALA A 38 -24.89 -13.72 42.16
CA ALA A 38 -26.13 -12.95 42.32
C ALA A 38 -26.06 -11.52 41.75
N MET A 39 -27.18 -11.04 41.20
CA MET A 39 -27.32 -9.67 40.67
C MET A 39 -27.23 -8.64 41.81
N THR A 40 -26.10 -7.92 41.91
CA THR A 40 -25.85 -7.00 43.03
C THR A 40 -25.14 -5.70 42.62
N CYS A 41 -25.18 -4.71 43.50
CA CYS A 41 -24.40 -3.47 43.36
C CYS A 41 -22.98 -3.66 43.92
N GLU A 42 -22.05 -2.76 43.55
CA GLU A 42 -20.66 -2.77 44.06
C GLU A 42 -20.58 -2.69 45.60
N GLY A 43 -21.53 -2.00 46.24
CA GLY A 43 -21.60 -1.88 47.69
C GLY A 43 -21.84 -3.23 48.38
N CYS A 44 -22.77 -4.04 47.88
CA CYS A 44 -23.08 -5.36 48.43
C CYS A 44 -22.06 -6.42 48.03
N LYS A 45 -21.52 -6.36 46.81
CA LYS A 45 -20.35 -7.14 46.39
C LYS A 45 -19.16 -6.95 47.35
N GLY A 46 -18.76 -5.70 47.57
CA GLY A 46 -17.62 -5.38 48.44
C GLY A 46 -17.87 -5.78 49.89
N PHE A 47 -19.09 -5.59 50.40
CA PHE A 47 -19.49 -6.02 51.73
C PHE A 47 -19.40 -7.55 51.87
N PHE A 48 -20.06 -8.31 51.00
CA PHE A 48 -20.05 -9.78 51.04
C PHE A 48 -18.63 -10.35 50.99
N ARG A 49 -17.79 -9.86 50.05
CA ARG A 49 -16.39 -10.27 49.93
C ARG A 49 -15.60 -10.06 51.24
N ARG A 50 -15.72 -8.89 51.86
CA ARG A 50 -14.99 -8.58 53.11
C ARG A 50 -15.50 -9.42 54.28
N SER A 51 -16.82 -9.57 54.39
CA SER A 51 -17.46 -10.35 55.46
C SER A 51 -17.05 -11.82 55.40
N MET A 52 -17.06 -12.43 54.21
CA MET A 52 -16.64 -13.82 54.01
C MET A 52 -15.14 -14.02 54.19
N LYS A 53 -14.27 -13.16 53.61
CA LYS A 53 -12.81 -13.27 53.79
C LYS A 53 -12.38 -13.16 55.26
N ARG A 54 -12.99 -12.25 56.02
CA ARG A 54 -12.66 -12.02 57.43
C ARG A 54 -13.38 -12.98 58.38
N LYS A 55 -14.22 -13.90 57.86
CA LYS A 55 -15.12 -14.74 58.66
C LYS A 55 -15.89 -13.90 59.71
N ALA A 56 -16.39 -12.74 59.28
CA ALA A 56 -16.99 -11.77 60.18
C ALA A 56 -18.28 -12.32 60.80
N LEU A 57 -18.36 -12.25 62.14
CA LEU A 57 -19.56 -12.56 62.90
C LEU A 57 -20.25 -11.24 63.25
N PHE A 58 -21.51 -11.11 62.86
CA PHE A 58 -22.31 -9.94 63.14
C PHE A 58 -23.53 -10.34 63.97
N THR A 59 -23.83 -9.55 65.00
CA THR A 59 -25.05 -9.67 65.79
C THR A 59 -26.05 -8.63 65.30
N CYS A 60 -27.32 -9.03 65.14
CA CYS A 60 -28.36 -8.06 64.82
C CYS A 60 -28.65 -7.22 66.09
N PRO A 61 -28.63 -5.88 66.01
CA PRO A 61 -29.02 -5.03 67.13
C PRO A 61 -30.55 -4.93 67.31
N PHE A 62 -31.32 -5.64 66.48
CA PHE A 62 -32.78 -5.68 66.45
C PHE A 62 -33.27 -7.14 66.50
N ASN A 63 -34.35 -7.48 65.79
CA ASN A 63 -35.01 -8.81 65.86
C ASN A 63 -34.51 -9.85 64.83
N GLY A 64 -33.43 -9.55 64.09
CA GLY A 64 -32.86 -10.50 63.12
C GLY A 64 -33.56 -10.56 61.74
N ASP A 65 -34.51 -9.67 61.49
CA ASP A 65 -35.39 -9.63 60.31
C ASP A 65 -35.38 -8.27 59.58
N CYS A 66 -34.36 -7.43 59.79
CA CYS A 66 -34.30 -6.09 59.22
C CYS A 66 -34.41 -6.09 57.69
N ARG A 67 -35.35 -5.32 57.14
CA ARG A 67 -35.47 -5.06 55.70
C ARG A 67 -34.29 -4.20 55.22
N ILE A 68 -33.51 -4.71 54.27
CA ILE A 68 -32.34 -4.02 53.73
C ILE A 68 -32.69 -3.21 52.49
N THR A 69 -32.38 -1.91 52.50
CA THR A 69 -32.59 -0.94 51.41
C THR A 69 -31.31 -0.15 51.14
N LYS A 70 -31.27 0.64 50.06
CA LYS A 70 -30.11 1.46 49.68
C LYS A 70 -29.65 2.37 50.82
N ASP A 71 -30.61 2.99 51.49
CA ASP A 71 -30.35 3.98 52.54
C ASP A 71 -30.00 3.32 53.86
N ASN A 72 -30.63 2.17 54.15
CA ASN A 72 -30.49 1.55 55.47
C ASN A 72 -29.46 0.40 55.53
N ARG A 73 -28.87 -0.04 54.42
CA ARG A 73 -27.92 -1.18 54.33
C ARG A 73 -26.64 -1.06 55.16
N ARG A 74 -26.46 -0.01 55.96
CA ARG A 74 -25.34 0.14 56.90
C ARG A 74 -25.75 -0.09 58.36
N HIS A 75 -27.05 -0.03 58.69
CA HIS A 75 -27.56 -0.09 60.07
C HIS A 75 -27.48 -1.49 60.70
N CYS A 76 -27.60 -2.55 59.90
CA CYS A 76 -27.49 -3.92 60.40
C CYS A 76 -26.66 -4.78 59.44
N GLN A 77 -25.42 -5.08 59.84
CA GLN A 77 -24.52 -5.93 59.06
C GLN A 77 -24.95 -7.40 59.09
N ALA A 78 -25.55 -7.87 60.19
CA ALA A 78 -26.04 -9.24 60.33
C ALA A 78 -27.15 -9.57 59.31
N CYS A 79 -28.25 -8.80 59.32
CA CYS A 79 -29.34 -8.99 58.35
C CYS A 79 -28.90 -8.72 56.91
N ARG A 80 -27.93 -7.81 56.69
CA ARG A 80 -27.37 -7.60 55.35
C ARG A 80 -26.59 -8.82 54.84
N LEU A 81 -25.72 -9.41 55.68
CA LEU A 81 -24.95 -10.59 55.29
C LEU A 81 -25.87 -11.79 55.07
N LYS A 82 -26.84 -11.98 55.97
CA LYS A 82 -27.92 -12.96 55.81
C LYS A 82 -28.59 -12.80 54.45
N ARG A 83 -29.05 -11.57 54.13
CA ARG A 83 -29.69 -11.28 52.84
C ARG A 83 -28.77 -11.55 51.64
N CYS A 84 -27.48 -11.28 51.72
CA CYS A 84 -26.53 -11.63 50.66
C CYS A 84 -26.52 -13.14 50.38
N VAL A 85 -26.48 -13.96 51.43
CA VAL A 85 -26.52 -15.43 51.30
C VAL A 85 -27.89 -15.89 50.79
N ASP A 86 -28.98 -15.33 51.32
CA ASP A 86 -30.36 -15.71 50.94
C ASP A 86 -30.65 -15.50 49.45
N ILE A 87 -30.04 -14.48 48.82
CA ILE A 87 -30.19 -14.24 47.38
C ILE A 87 -29.22 -15.07 46.51
N GLY A 88 -28.45 -15.98 47.11
CA GLY A 88 -27.56 -16.89 46.40
C GLY A 88 -26.14 -16.38 46.18
N MET A 89 -25.65 -15.40 46.96
CA MET A 89 -24.22 -15.06 46.89
C MET A 89 -23.38 -16.20 47.48
N MET A 90 -22.44 -16.72 46.70
CA MET A 90 -21.63 -17.90 47.03
C MET A 90 -20.19 -17.49 47.38
N LYS A 91 -19.68 -17.95 48.53
CA LYS A 91 -18.31 -17.61 48.99
C LYS A 91 -17.23 -18.29 48.15
N GLU A 92 -17.57 -19.39 47.49
CA GLU A 92 -16.71 -20.22 46.65
C GLU A 92 -16.21 -19.44 45.42
N PHE A 93 -16.92 -18.38 45.02
CA PHE A 93 -16.50 -17.47 43.95
C PHE A 93 -15.58 -16.34 44.44
N ILE A 94 -15.25 -16.28 45.73
CA ILE A 94 -14.29 -15.32 46.27
C ILE A 94 -12.89 -15.91 46.13
N LEU A 95 -12.09 -15.32 45.23
CA LEU A 95 -10.70 -15.71 45.04
C LEU A 95 -9.90 -15.68 46.35
N THR A 96 -9.16 -16.75 46.61
CA THR A 96 -8.19 -16.83 47.71
C THR A 96 -7.04 -15.85 47.49
N ASP A 97 -6.25 -15.58 48.52
CA ASP A 97 -5.12 -14.67 48.39
C ASP A 97 -4.02 -15.24 47.47
N GLU A 98 -3.84 -16.56 47.47
CA GLU A 98 -2.98 -17.29 46.53
C GLU A 98 -3.46 -17.13 45.07
N GLU A 99 -4.76 -17.26 44.82
CA GLU A 99 -5.32 -17.08 43.47
C GLU A 99 -5.23 -15.63 42.98
N VAL A 100 -5.42 -14.66 43.88
CA VAL A 100 -5.22 -13.25 43.58
C VAL A 100 -3.75 -12.98 43.25
N GLN A 101 -2.82 -13.56 44.01
CA GLN A 101 -1.38 -13.41 43.78
C GLN A 101 -0.96 -14.02 42.44
N ARG A 102 -1.38 -15.25 42.15
CA ARG A 102 -1.16 -15.91 40.85
C ARG A 102 -1.71 -15.10 39.67
N LYS A 103 -2.88 -14.47 39.84
CA LYS A 103 -3.46 -13.59 38.81
C LYS A 103 -2.62 -12.32 38.61
N ARG A 104 -2.06 -11.73 39.68
CA ARG A 104 -1.16 -10.57 39.58
C ARG A 104 0.14 -10.91 38.87
N GLU A 105 0.75 -12.04 39.19
CA GLU A 105 1.97 -12.55 38.55
C GLU A 105 1.75 -12.81 37.06
N MET A 106 0.63 -13.44 36.68
CA MET A 106 0.26 -13.65 35.28
C MET A 106 0.10 -12.33 34.50
N VAL A 107 -0.49 -11.30 35.12
CA VAL A 107 -0.63 -9.97 34.51
C VAL A 107 0.73 -9.28 34.37
N LEU A 108 1.61 -9.39 35.37
CA LEU A 108 2.95 -8.82 35.32
C LEU A 108 3.77 -9.47 34.20
N LYS A 109 3.77 -10.81 34.14
CA LYS A 109 4.44 -11.59 33.10
C LYS A 109 3.95 -11.21 31.70
N ARG A 110 2.63 -11.07 31.51
CA ARG A 110 2.07 -10.62 30.22
C ARG A 110 2.56 -9.22 29.83
N LYS A 111 2.64 -8.29 30.79
CA LYS A 111 3.17 -6.94 30.54
C LYS A 111 4.66 -6.96 30.18
N GLU A 112 5.44 -7.81 30.83
CA GLU A 112 6.87 -8.00 30.53
C GLU A 112 7.05 -8.61 29.14
N GLU A 113 6.27 -9.63 28.77
CA GLU A 113 6.27 -10.24 27.44
C GLU A 113 5.88 -9.22 26.35
N GLU A 114 4.88 -8.37 26.62
CA GLU A 114 4.43 -7.34 25.69
C GLU A 114 5.47 -6.21 25.53
N ALA A 115 6.10 -5.79 26.63
CA ALA A 115 7.20 -4.82 26.60
C ALA A 115 8.43 -5.36 25.86
N LEU A 116 8.77 -6.63 26.08
CA LEU A 116 9.84 -7.30 25.35
C LEU A 116 9.52 -7.36 23.85
N LYS A 117 8.30 -7.75 23.49
CA LYS A 117 7.84 -7.77 22.08
C LYS A 117 7.87 -6.39 21.42
N ASP A 118 7.55 -5.33 22.15
CA ASP A 118 7.65 -3.95 21.66
C ASP A 118 9.12 -3.50 21.49
N SER A 119 10.00 -3.89 22.41
CA SER A 119 11.44 -3.60 22.33
C SER A 119 12.13 -4.29 21.15
N LEU A 120 11.65 -5.48 20.77
CA LEU A 120 12.16 -6.26 19.64
C LEU A 120 11.59 -5.83 18.28
N ARG A 121 10.60 -4.91 18.24
CA ARG A 121 10.06 -4.45 16.96
C ARG A 121 11.13 -3.69 16.19
N PRO A 122 11.36 -4.03 14.90
CA PRO A 122 12.30 -3.30 14.07
C PRO A 122 11.87 -1.83 13.98
N LYS A 123 12.84 -0.94 14.04
CA LYS A 123 12.67 0.51 13.88
C LYS A 123 13.74 1.00 12.91
N LEU A 124 13.39 1.99 12.11
CA LEU A 124 14.35 2.71 11.28
C LEU A 124 15.27 3.54 12.18
N SER A 125 16.54 3.62 11.83
CA SER A 125 17.46 4.56 12.48
C SER A 125 17.18 5.99 12.00
N ASP A 126 17.63 7.00 12.76
CA ASP A 126 17.49 8.41 12.36
C ASP A 126 18.14 8.70 11.00
N GLU A 127 19.24 8.01 10.68
CA GLU A 127 19.89 8.11 9.37
C GLU A 127 19.02 7.52 8.26
N GLN A 128 18.47 6.32 8.46
CA GLN A 128 17.57 5.69 7.50
C GLN A 128 16.32 6.55 7.25
N GLN A 129 15.75 7.14 8.30
CA GLN A 129 14.62 8.04 8.18
C GLN A 129 14.96 9.28 7.35
N ARG A 130 16.16 9.85 7.55
CA ARG A 130 16.66 10.99 6.75
C ARG A 130 16.87 10.63 5.29
N ILE A 131 17.46 9.46 5.00
CA ILE A 131 17.65 8.97 3.63
C ILE A 131 16.31 8.90 2.90
N ILE A 132 15.32 8.26 3.53
CA ILE A 132 13.96 8.14 2.97
C ILE A 132 13.35 9.52 2.72
N ALA A 133 13.42 10.43 3.70
CA ALA A 133 12.86 11.78 3.57
C ALA A 133 13.49 12.57 2.41
N ILE A 134 14.81 12.47 2.22
CA ILE A 134 15.51 13.11 1.10
C ILE A 134 15.04 12.53 -0.24
N LEU A 135 14.89 11.21 -0.34
CA LEU A 135 14.46 10.56 -1.58
C LEU A 135 12.99 10.86 -1.91
N LEU A 136 12.10 10.95 -0.92
CA LEU A 136 10.72 11.39 -1.12
C LEU A 136 10.66 12.84 -1.62
N ASP A 137 11.40 13.76 -0.99
CA ASP A 137 11.48 15.15 -1.44
C ASP A 137 12.06 15.27 -2.85
N ALA A 138 13.08 14.48 -3.18
CA ALA A 138 13.62 14.38 -4.54
C ALA A 138 12.59 13.87 -5.54
N HIS A 139 11.78 12.89 -5.14
CA HIS A 139 10.73 12.35 -5.97
C HIS A 139 9.65 13.40 -6.25
N HIS A 140 9.11 14.04 -5.22
CA HIS A 140 8.07 15.08 -5.35
C HIS A 140 8.53 16.31 -6.12
N LYS A 141 9.82 16.65 -6.09
CA LYS A 141 10.39 17.74 -6.92
C LYS A 141 10.58 17.37 -8.38
N THR A 142 10.65 16.08 -8.70
CA THR A 142 10.98 15.60 -10.05
C THR A 142 9.87 14.81 -10.70
N TYR A 143 8.74 14.63 -10.02
CA TYR A 143 7.57 13.96 -10.53
C TYR A 143 6.34 14.82 -10.26
N ASP A 144 5.65 15.21 -11.33
CA ASP A 144 4.40 15.95 -11.26
C ASP A 144 3.25 14.98 -11.57
N PRO A 145 2.42 14.62 -10.57
CA PRO A 145 1.29 13.70 -10.78
C PRO A 145 0.16 14.32 -11.62
N THR A 146 0.17 15.64 -11.83
CA THR A 146 -0.83 16.32 -12.68
C THR A 146 -0.45 16.29 -14.16
N TYR A 147 0.82 16.00 -14.47
CA TYR A 147 1.36 15.99 -15.82
C TYR A 147 1.15 17.31 -16.58
N ALA A 148 1.14 18.46 -15.88
CA ALA A 148 0.82 19.75 -16.48
C ALA A 148 1.79 20.14 -17.61
N ASP A 149 3.07 19.77 -17.46
CA ASP A 149 4.11 20.02 -18.46
C ASP A 149 3.90 19.27 -19.78
N PHE A 150 3.05 18.23 -19.83
CA PHE A 150 2.85 17.44 -21.06
C PHE A 150 2.25 18.26 -22.20
N SER A 151 1.51 19.31 -21.86
CA SER A 151 0.95 20.29 -22.81
C SER A 151 2.00 21.14 -23.54
N GLN A 152 3.26 21.12 -23.08
CA GLN A 152 4.35 21.90 -23.66
C GLN A 152 5.12 21.14 -24.76
N PHE A 153 4.88 19.83 -24.91
CA PHE A 153 5.57 18.99 -25.90
C PHE A 153 4.79 18.88 -27.20
N ARG A 154 5.45 18.40 -28.27
CA ARG A 154 4.76 18.10 -29.54
C ARG A 154 3.57 17.17 -29.25
N PRO A 155 2.35 17.42 -29.74
CA PRO A 155 1.18 16.63 -29.37
C PRO A 155 1.24 15.19 -29.92
N PRO A 156 0.54 14.22 -29.28
CA PRO A 156 0.32 12.89 -29.84
C PRO A 156 -0.31 12.96 -31.23
N VAL A 157 0.19 12.17 -32.18
CA VAL A 157 -0.38 12.03 -33.52
C VAL A 157 -0.81 10.58 -33.71
N ARG A 158 -2.12 10.32 -33.61
CA ARG A 158 -2.71 8.99 -33.81
C ARG A 158 -3.50 9.02 -35.10
N GLU A 159 -2.97 8.46 -36.19
CA GLU A 159 -3.75 8.36 -37.43
C GLU A 159 -5.02 7.52 -37.21
N GLY A 160 -6.19 8.10 -37.51
CA GLY A 160 -7.51 7.45 -37.35
C GLY A 160 -8.63 8.28 -36.70
N GLU A 161 -8.36 9.48 -36.16
CA GLU A 161 -9.45 10.42 -35.85
C GLU A 161 -9.85 11.14 -37.15
N ASN A 162 -11.01 10.74 -37.69
CA ASN A 162 -11.68 11.38 -38.82
C ASN A 162 -11.48 12.91 -38.76
N GLU A 163 -11.05 13.49 -39.89
CA GLU A 163 -11.26 14.91 -40.19
C GLU A 163 -12.78 15.19 -40.16
N GLY A 164 -13.34 15.37 -38.98
CA GLY A 164 -14.66 15.89 -38.77
C GLY A 164 -14.58 17.41 -38.75
N ASN A 165 -14.66 18.04 -39.93
CA ASN A 165 -15.03 19.45 -40.14
C ASN A 165 -14.64 20.43 -39.02
N HIS A 166 -13.42 20.93 -39.04
CA HIS A 166 -13.13 22.27 -38.52
C HIS A 166 -12.96 23.23 -39.69
N PRO A 167 -13.95 24.09 -40.03
CA PRO A 167 -13.66 25.22 -40.88
C PRO A 167 -12.81 26.22 -40.08
N SER A 168 -11.66 26.55 -40.64
CA SER A 168 -10.78 27.62 -40.17
C SER A 168 -11.56 28.94 -40.05
N GLY A 169 -11.48 29.62 -38.91
CA GLY A 169 -11.96 31.00 -38.75
C GLY A 169 -11.67 31.58 -37.36
N PRO A 170 -11.36 32.89 -37.23
CA PRO A 170 -10.35 33.39 -36.28
C PRO A 170 -10.92 33.93 -34.96
N TRP A 171 -10.02 33.98 -33.95
CA TRP A 171 -10.02 34.77 -32.71
C TRP A 171 -11.17 35.78 -32.53
N PHE A 172 -11.92 35.74 -31.40
CA PHE A 172 -12.30 36.92 -30.58
C PHE A 172 -13.00 36.52 -29.24
N ILE A 173 -12.37 36.90 -28.11
CA ILE A 173 -12.87 37.70 -26.95
C ILE A 173 -14.15 37.29 -26.16
N HIS A 174 -13.93 36.97 -24.86
CA HIS A 174 -14.67 37.24 -23.59
C HIS A 174 -16.23 37.16 -23.44
N THR A 175 -16.67 36.17 -22.62
CA THR A 175 -17.62 36.18 -21.43
C THR A 175 -19.07 36.73 -21.51
N PRO A 176 -19.99 36.46 -20.52
CA PRO A 176 -20.42 35.20 -19.86
C PRO A 176 -21.98 35.08 -19.67
N SER A 177 -22.46 34.09 -18.88
CA SER A 177 -23.84 33.83 -18.37
C SER A 177 -24.82 33.15 -19.36
N CYS A 178 -25.77 32.28 -18.99
CA CYS A 178 -26.33 31.80 -17.72
C CYS A 178 -27.29 30.60 -17.98
N SER A 179 -27.41 29.70 -16.99
CA SER A 179 -28.58 28.90 -16.56
C SER A 179 -29.50 28.17 -17.57
N GLY A 180 -29.68 26.86 -17.34
CA GLY A 180 -30.82 26.10 -17.86
C GLY A 180 -30.83 24.63 -17.39
N ASN A 181 -31.58 24.36 -16.32
CA ASN A 181 -31.96 23.03 -15.84
C ASN A 181 -32.67 22.19 -16.92
N SER A 182 -32.43 20.87 -16.95
CA SER A 182 -33.51 19.87 -16.94
C SER A 182 -33.00 18.44 -16.70
N SER A 183 -33.64 17.84 -15.71
CA SER A 183 -33.63 16.47 -15.20
C SER A 183 -34.06 15.38 -16.19
N SER A 184 -33.59 14.15 -15.95
CA SER A 184 -34.33 12.86 -15.94
C SER A 184 -33.38 11.72 -16.35
N ALA A 185 -33.45 10.48 -15.87
CA ALA A 185 -34.10 9.87 -14.72
C ALA A 185 -33.32 8.56 -14.46
N CYS A 186 -33.28 8.16 -13.20
CA CYS A 186 -32.77 6.87 -12.73
C CYS A 186 -33.63 5.71 -13.23
N SER A 187 -33.04 4.52 -13.38
CA SER A 187 -33.72 3.29 -13.01
C SER A 187 -32.74 2.20 -12.60
N ASP A 188 -32.79 1.85 -11.31
CA ASP A 188 -32.11 0.74 -10.67
C ASP A 188 -32.63 -0.64 -11.13
N ARG A 189 -31.79 -1.68 -11.04
CA ARG A 189 -32.15 -2.97 -10.40
C ARG A 189 -30.95 -3.92 -10.18
N TYR A 190 -30.54 -3.96 -8.91
CA TYR A 190 -29.99 -5.02 -8.03
C TYR A 190 -29.56 -6.43 -8.51
N THR A 191 -28.35 -6.79 -8.01
CA THR A 191 -27.82 -8.10 -7.51
C THR A 191 -27.77 -9.31 -8.46
N SER A 192 -26.63 -9.96 -8.68
CA SER A 192 -25.97 -10.86 -7.72
C SER A 192 -24.54 -11.23 -8.16
N SER A 193 -23.61 -11.35 -7.22
CA SER A 193 -22.35 -12.14 -7.30
C SER A 193 -22.48 -13.37 -6.37
N PRO A 194 -21.59 -14.38 -6.38
CA PRO A 194 -20.27 -14.44 -7.02
C PRO A 194 -20.00 -15.73 -7.81
N ASP A 195 -18.96 -15.74 -8.65
CA ASP A 195 -17.90 -16.75 -8.59
C ASP A 195 -16.74 -16.45 -9.56
N THR A 196 -15.54 -16.62 -9.01
CA THR A 196 -14.21 -16.84 -9.60
C THR A 196 -14.10 -16.83 -11.13
N MET A 197 -13.41 -15.82 -11.68
CA MET A 197 -12.83 -15.89 -13.03
C MET A 197 -11.37 -15.43 -13.01
N GLU A 198 -10.49 -16.34 -13.41
CA GLU A 198 -9.14 -16.01 -13.86
C GLU A 198 -9.21 -15.23 -15.18
N PRO A 199 -8.30 -14.28 -15.45
CA PRO A 199 -8.33 -13.54 -16.70
C PRO A 199 -7.65 -14.35 -17.82
N THR A 200 -8.43 -15.15 -18.55
CA THR A 200 -8.06 -15.62 -19.90
C THR A 200 -8.38 -14.51 -20.90
N GLY A 201 -7.38 -13.69 -21.22
CA GLY A 201 -7.52 -12.54 -22.12
C GLY A 201 -6.33 -12.34 -23.04
N PHE A 202 -5.82 -13.41 -23.67
CA PHE A 202 -4.80 -13.33 -24.73
C PHE A 202 -5.01 -14.47 -25.74
N SER A 203 -6.18 -14.53 -26.37
CA SER A 203 -6.41 -15.45 -27.49
C SER A 203 -7.53 -14.88 -28.34
N ASN A 204 -7.18 -13.94 -29.23
CA ASN A 204 -7.83 -13.66 -30.51
C ASN A 204 -7.19 -12.42 -31.14
N LEU A 205 -6.01 -12.62 -31.72
CA LEU A 205 -5.52 -11.80 -32.82
C LEU A 205 -5.39 -12.76 -34.00
N ASP A 206 -6.37 -12.66 -34.90
CA ASP A 206 -6.44 -13.40 -36.14
C ASP A 206 -5.36 -12.86 -37.08
N LEU A 207 -4.34 -13.69 -37.36
CA LEU A 207 -3.26 -13.40 -38.29
C LEU A 207 -3.53 -14.19 -39.56
N SER A 208 -3.85 -13.50 -40.65
CA SER A 208 -3.71 -14.05 -41.99
C SER A 208 -2.21 -14.14 -42.32
N GLU A 209 -1.67 -15.35 -42.22
CA GLU A 209 -0.31 -15.69 -42.66
C GLU A 209 -0.22 -15.59 -44.19
N GLU A 210 0.53 -14.63 -44.70
CA GLU A 210 1.10 -14.70 -46.05
C GLU A 210 2.60 -14.96 -45.94
N ASP A 211 2.99 -16.14 -46.41
CA ASP A 211 4.36 -16.62 -46.58
C ASP A 211 5.13 -15.72 -47.56
N SER A 212 6.21 -15.08 -47.11
CA SER A 212 7.27 -14.63 -48.01
C SER A 212 8.63 -14.58 -47.32
N ASP A 213 9.50 -15.45 -47.81
CA ASP A 213 10.91 -15.66 -47.51
C ASP A 213 11.75 -14.37 -47.73
N ASP A 214 12.74 -14.18 -46.85
CA ASP A 214 13.76 -13.09 -46.82
C ASP A 214 13.24 -11.64 -46.81
N SER A 215 13.20 -11.00 -45.63
CA SER A 215 13.19 -9.53 -45.57
C SER A 215 13.91 -8.99 -44.33
N SER A 216 14.98 -8.22 -44.58
CA SER A 216 15.35 -7.13 -43.69
C SER A 216 14.09 -6.31 -43.44
N VAL A 217 13.61 -6.24 -42.20
CA VAL A 217 12.42 -5.49 -41.82
C VAL A 217 12.70 -4.01 -42.10
N THR A 218 12.34 -3.57 -43.30
CA THR A 218 12.37 -2.15 -43.66
C THR A 218 11.16 -1.54 -42.96
N LEU A 219 11.41 -0.99 -41.77
CA LEU A 219 10.44 -0.16 -41.06
C LEU A 219 9.88 0.86 -42.05
N ASP A 220 8.57 0.84 -42.30
CA ASP A 220 7.92 1.87 -43.10
C ASP A 220 7.95 3.19 -42.31
N LEU A 221 8.97 4.00 -42.63
CA LEU A 221 9.35 5.25 -41.97
C LEU A 221 8.24 6.32 -41.98
N SER A 222 7.24 6.16 -42.87
CA SER A 222 6.07 7.03 -42.96
C SER A 222 5.07 6.82 -41.80
N GLN A 223 5.19 5.73 -41.04
CA GLN A 223 4.22 5.32 -40.03
C GLN A 223 4.59 5.67 -38.58
N LEU A 224 5.81 6.18 -38.31
CA LEU A 224 6.28 6.51 -36.96
C LEU A 224 5.76 7.87 -36.44
N SER A 225 4.43 8.00 -36.42
CA SER A 225 3.70 9.23 -36.06
C SER A 225 3.91 9.65 -34.60
N MET A 226 4.12 8.70 -33.70
CA MET A 226 4.29 8.96 -32.26
C MET A 226 5.74 9.20 -31.83
N LEU A 227 6.72 8.88 -32.68
CA LEU A 227 8.15 9.01 -32.36
C LEU A 227 8.56 10.42 -31.90
N PRO A 228 8.18 11.52 -32.59
CA PRO A 228 8.52 12.88 -32.14
C PRO A 228 7.99 13.20 -30.75
N HIS A 229 6.73 12.84 -30.47
CA HIS A 229 6.07 13.10 -29.20
C HIS A 229 6.74 12.31 -28.06
N LEU A 230 6.90 10.98 -28.22
CA LEU A 230 7.53 10.17 -27.19
C LEU A 230 9.00 10.55 -26.97
N ALA A 231 9.73 11.01 -27.99
CA ALA A 231 11.09 11.52 -27.82
C ALA A 231 11.15 12.76 -26.90
N ASP A 232 10.15 13.65 -26.97
CA ASP A 232 10.04 14.79 -26.05
C ASP A 232 9.77 14.33 -24.61
N LEU A 233 8.83 13.38 -24.42
CA LEU A 233 8.50 12.85 -23.10
C LEU A 233 9.68 12.12 -22.47
N VAL A 234 10.42 11.33 -23.25
CA VAL A 234 11.63 10.64 -22.79
C VAL A 234 12.71 11.65 -22.43
N SER A 235 12.93 12.68 -23.25
CA SER A 235 13.85 13.79 -22.94
C SER A 235 13.50 14.47 -21.61
N TYR A 236 12.24 14.82 -21.43
CA TYR A 236 11.74 15.38 -20.17
C TYR A 236 11.99 14.43 -19.00
N SER A 237 11.70 13.15 -19.18
CA SER A 237 11.87 12.13 -18.14
C SER A 237 13.34 11.93 -17.76
N ILE A 238 14.27 11.96 -18.73
CA ILE A 238 15.72 11.95 -18.47
C ILE A 238 16.11 13.12 -17.56
N GLN A 239 15.64 14.33 -17.84
CA GLN A 239 15.94 15.50 -16.99
C GLN A 239 15.43 15.31 -15.56
N LYS A 240 14.26 14.70 -15.38
CA LYS A 240 13.72 14.37 -14.06
C LYS A 240 14.50 13.27 -13.34
N VAL A 241 15.00 12.26 -14.07
CA VAL A 241 15.90 11.24 -13.51
C VAL A 241 17.21 11.88 -13.05
N ILE A 242 17.81 12.77 -13.85
CA ILE A 242 19.04 13.51 -13.47
C ILE A 242 18.78 14.35 -12.21
N GLY A 243 17.64 15.06 -12.15
CA GLY A 243 17.25 15.83 -10.98
C GLY A 243 17.13 14.97 -9.71
N PHE A 244 16.52 13.79 -9.84
CA PHE A 244 16.35 12.85 -8.73
C PHE A 244 17.70 12.28 -8.27
N ALA A 245 18.54 11.82 -9.22
CA ALA A 245 19.85 11.25 -8.93
C ALA A 245 20.76 12.21 -8.16
N LYS A 246 20.76 13.50 -8.54
CA LYS A 246 21.53 14.56 -7.87
C LYS A 246 21.16 14.77 -6.40
N MET A 247 20.04 14.21 -5.92
CA MET A 247 19.60 14.30 -4.52
C MET A 247 19.81 13.00 -3.74
N ILE A 248 20.22 11.90 -4.39
CA ILE A 248 20.52 10.64 -3.71
C ILE A 248 21.72 10.86 -2.75
N PRO A 249 21.60 10.53 -1.44
CA PRO A 249 22.70 10.66 -0.50
C PRO A 249 23.94 9.85 -0.91
N GLY A 250 25.06 10.53 -1.14
CA GLY A 250 26.31 9.93 -1.62
C GLY A 250 26.56 10.09 -3.12
N PHE A 251 25.55 10.39 -3.94
CA PHE A 251 25.71 10.43 -5.39
C PHE A 251 26.65 11.55 -5.88
N ARG A 252 26.61 12.71 -5.20
CA ARG A 252 27.51 13.84 -5.52
C ARG A 252 28.95 13.64 -5.06
N ASP A 253 29.20 12.62 -4.25
CA ASP A 253 30.54 12.26 -3.78
C ASP A 253 31.29 11.42 -4.82
N LEU A 254 30.57 10.87 -5.82
CA LEU A 254 31.14 10.15 -6.97
C LEU A 254 31.83 11.10 -7.95
N THR A 255 32.77 10.56 -8.73
CA THR A 255 33.40 11.29 -9.83
C THR A 255 32.36 11.75 -10.87
N PRO A 256 32.56 12.89 -11.55
CA PRO A 256 31.67 13.30 -12.64
C PRO A 256 31.51 12.23 -13.72
N GLU A 257 32.58 11.49 -14.02
CA GLU A 257 32.60 10.39 -14.97
C GLU A 257 31.66 9.26 -14.53
N ASP A 258 31.76 8.81 -13.27
CA ASP A 258 30.88 7.78 -12.72
C ASP A 258 29.42 8.25 -12.66
N GLN A 259 29.18 9.52 -12.30
CA GLN A 259 27.83 10.08 -12.30
C GLN A 259 27.20 10.01 -13.71
N ILE A 260 27.98 10.33 -14.76
CA ILE A 260 27.52 10.26 -16.15
C ILE A 260 27.26 8.80 -16.55
N VAL A 261 28.16 7.87 -16.26
CA VAL A 261 28.01 6.45 -16.58
C VAL A 261 26.76 5.86 -15.92
N LEU A 262 26.56 6.12 -14.64
CA LEU A 262 25.39 5.64 -13.89
C LEU A 262 24.09 6.22 -14.46
N LEU A 263 24.05 7.51 -14.80
CA LEU A 263 22.89 8.15 -15.39
C LEU A 263 22.57 7.59 -16.78
N LYS A 264 23.56 7.48 -17.67
CA LYS A 264 23.37 6.95 -19.03
C LYS A 264 22.86 5.51 -19.01
N SER A 265 23.43 4.68 -18.13
CA SER A 265 23.11 3.25 -18.06
C SER A 265 21.80 2.91 -17.33
N SER A 266 21.29 3.80 -16.47
CA SER A 266 20.07 3.56 -15.68
C SER A 266 18.86 4.40 -16.12
N ALA A 267 19.03 5.43 -16.95
CA ALA A 267 17.96 6.37 -17.26
C ALA A 267 16.67 5.68 -17.76
N ILE A 268 16.77 4.78 -18.74
CA ILE A 268 15.58 4.09 -19.27
C ILE A 268 14.96 3.16 -18.22
N GLU A 269 15.78 2.49 -17.42
CA GLU A 269 15.29 1.59 -16.37
C GLU A 269 14.47 2.36 -15.33
N VAL A 270 14.96 3.52 -14.89
CA VAL A 270 14.24 4.39 -13.95
C VAL A 270 12.99 4.99 -14.57
N ILE A 271 13.01 5.33 -15.86
CA ILE A 271 11.82 5.80 -16.60
C ILE A 271 10.74 4.69 -16.62
N MET A 272 11.12 3.45 -16.94
CA MET A 272 10.21 2.31 -16.93
C MET A 272 9.67 2.04 -15.52
N LEU A 273 10.53 2.09 -14.49
CA LEU A 273 10.14 1.95 -13.09
C LEU A 273 9.12 3.02 -12.67
N ARG A 274 9.42 4.29 -12.96
CA ARG A 274 8.58 5.45 -12.61
C ARG A 274 7.26 5.47 -13.37
N SER A 275 7.24 5.01 -14.62
CA SER A 275 6.01 4.95 -15.43
C SER A 275 4.92 4.06 -14.79
N ASN A 276 5.28 3.21 -13.83
CA ASN A 276 4.33 2.43 -13.05
C ASN A 276 3.33 3.31 -12.28
N GLN A 277 3.68 4.55 -11.97
CA GLN A 277 2.78 5.47 -11.27
C GLN A 277 1.55 5.85 -12.10
N SER A 278 1.70 6.03 -13.42
CA SER A 278 0.58 6.28 -14.35
C SER A 278 0.01 5.03 -15.02
N PHE A 279 0.64 3.87 -14.87
CA PHE A 279 0.15 2.62 -15.44
C PHE A 279 -1.13 2.14 -14.74
N THR A 280 -2.13 1.72 -15.53
CA THR A 280 -3.34 1.04 -15.02
C THR A 280 -3.42 -0.40 -15.53
N MET A 281 -3.92 -1.29 -14.67
CA MET A 281 -4.17 -2.69 -15.02
C MET A 281 -5.52 -2.90 -15.74
N ASP A 282 -6.36 -1.87 -15.84
CA ASP A 282 -7.71 -2.01 -16.43
C ASP A 282 -7.65 -2.30 -17.94
N ASP A 283 -6.81 -1.55 -18.64
CA ASP A 283 -6.62 -1.65 -20.09
C ASP A 283 -5.15 -1.64 -20.51
N MET A 284 -4.24 -1.86 -19.55
CA MET A 284 -2.79 -1.94 -19.75
C MET A 284 -2.22 -0.68 -20.43
N SER A 285 -2.68 0.49 -20.00
CA SER A 285 -2.29 1.79 -20.54
C SER A 285 -1.65 2.71 -19.48
N TRP A 286 -1.00 3.78 -19.93
CA TRP A 286 -0.49 4.85 -19.07
C TRP A 286 -1.38 6.07 -19.20
N THR A 287 -1.95 6.54 -18.09
CA THR A 287 -2.81 7.74 -18.08
C THR A 287 -2.07 8.89 -17.40
N CYS A 288 -1.76 9.93 -18.16
CA CYS A 288 -0.94 11.06 -17.71
C CYS A 288 -1.74 12.37 -17.73
N GLY A 289 -2.65 12.55 -16.77
CA GLY A 289 -3.48 13.75 -16.66
C GLY A 289 -4.67 13.75 -17.63
N SER A 290 -4.60 14.53 -18.72
CA SER A 290 -5.68 14.64 -19.73
C SER A 290 -5.90 13.32 -20.49
N PRO A 291 -7.12 12.99 -20.95
CA PRO A 291 -7.38 11.87 -21.85
C PRO A 291 -6.50 11.85 -23.11
N ASP A 292 -6.07 13.01 -23.61
CA ASP A 292 -5.18 13.12 -24.77
C ASP A 292 -3.82 12.44 -24.54
N TYR A 293 -3.36 12.45 -23.28
CA TYR A 293 -2.11 11.87 -22.80
C TYR A 293 -2.33 10.49 -22.16
N LYS A 294 -3.18 9.69 -22.78
CA LYS A 294 -3.32 8.26 -22.51
C LYS A 294 -2.57 7.45 -23.55
N TYR A 295 -1.65 6.59 -23.12
CA TYR A 295 -0.78 5.83 -24.02
C TYR A 295 -1.10 4.34 -23.96
N GLN A 296 -1.39 3.77 -25.13
CA GLN A 296 -1.60 2.33 -25.32
C GLN A 296 -0.39 1.69 -26.00
N VAL A 297 -0.38 0.36 -26.06
CA VAL A 297 0.64 -0.41 -26.79
C VAL A 297 0.81 0.09 -28.23
N SER A 298 -0.31 0.44 -28.90
CA SER A 298 -0.31 0.96 -30.27
C SER A 298 0.40 2.30 -30.42
N ASP A 299 0.42 3.15 -29.39
CA ASP A 299 1.15 4.42 -29.43
C ASP A 299 2.66 4.19 -29.39
N VAL A 300 3.09 3.20 -28.61
CA VAL A 300 4.51 2.83 -28.46
C VAL A 300 5.02 2.12 -29.72
N THR A 301 4.19 1.29 -30.37
CA THR A 301 4.54 0.71 -31.68
C THR A 301 4.63 1.76 -32.78
N LYS A 302 3.72 2.75 -32.79
CA LYS A 302 3.80 3.93 -33.67
C LYS A 302 4.98 4.86 -33.38
N ALA A 303 5.76 4.60 -32.33
CA ALA A 303 7.04 5.26 -32.09
C ALA A 303 8.25 4.42 -32.54
N GLY A 304 8.03 3.20 -33.05
CA GLY A 304 9.06 2.37 -33.64
C GLY A 304 9.57 1.25 -32.73
N HIS A 305 8.87 0.97 -31.63
CA HIS A 305 9.19 -0.14 -30.73
C HIS A 305 8.34 -1.38 -31.06
N SER A 306 8.98 -2.55 -31.12
CA SER A 306 8.28 -3.79 -31.42
C SER A 306 7.68 -4.44 -30.15
N LEU A 307 6.83 -5.45 -30.35
CA LEU A 307 6.27 -6.24 -29.25
C LEU A 307 7.33 -6.99 -28.44
N GLU A 308 8.52 -7.25 -29.00
CA GLU A 308 9.66 -7.85 -28.28
C GLU A 308 10.07 -7.02 -27.05
N LEU A 309 9.91 -5.70 -27.11
CA LEU A 309 10.14 -4.81 -25.96
C LEU A 309 8.86 -4.60 -25.15
N ILE A 310 7.73 -4.37 -25.84
CA ILE A 310 6.52 -3.89 -25.19
C ILE A 310 5.84 -4.98 -24.35
N GLU A 311 5.81 -6.23 -24.80
CA GLU A 311 5.20 -7.32 -24.03
C GLU A 311 5.93 -7.57 -22.69
N PRO A 312 7.27 -7.70 -22.66
CA PRO A 312 8.01 -7.74 -21.40
C PRO A 312 7.80 -6.49 -20.54
N LEU A 313 7.69 -5.30 -21.15
CA LEU A 313 7.45 -4.05 -20.41
C LEU A 313 6.08 -4.08 -19.71
N ILE A 314 5.01 -4.49 -20.40
CA ILE A 314 3.68 -4.62 -19.80
C ILE A 314 3.70 -5.66 -18.68
N LYS A 315 4.35 -6.82 -18.89
CA LYS A 315 4.50 -7.84 -17.85
C LYS A 315 5.26 -7.30 -16.64
N PHE A 316 6.30 -6.49 -16.86
CA PHE A 316 7.02 -5.79 -15.82
C PHE A 316 6.11 -4.83 -15.05
N GLN A 317 5.34 -3.98 -15.73
CA GLN A 317 4.42 -3.02 -15.10
C GLN A 317 3.36 -3.71 -14.23
N VAL A 318 2.73 -4.77 -14.75
CA VAL A 318 1.76 -5.58 -14.01
C VAL A 318 2.42 -6.23 -12.79
N GLY A 319 3.62 -6.80 -12.98
CA GLY A 319 4.38 -7.41 -11.90
C GLY A 319 4.75 -6.42 -10.79
N LEU A 320 5.08 -5.18 -11.15
CA LEU A 320 5.41 -4.12 -10.21
C LEU A 320 4.17 -3.59 -9.47
N LYS A 321 3.03 -3.40 -10.15
CA LYS A 321 1.75 -3.03 -9.52
C LYS A 321 1.31 -4.05 -8.46
N LYS A 322 1.47 -5.35 -8.76
CA LYS A 322 1.11 -6.44 -7.84
C LYS A 322 1.92 -6.45 -6.54
N LEU A 323 3.07 -5.75 -6.48
CA LEU A 323 3.83 -5.62 -5.24
C LEU A 323 3.19 -4.62 -4.27
N ASN A 324 2.29 -3.74 -4.73
CA ASN A 324 1.64 -2.70 -3.91
C ASN A 324 2.64 -1.90 -3.07
N LEU A 325 3.72 -1.44 -3.72
CA LEU A 325 4.81 -0.75 -3.05
C LEU A 325 4.33 0.56 -2.41
N HIS A 326 4.83 0.85 -1.22
CA HIS A 326 4.76 2.20 -0.67
C HIS A 326 5.64 3.16 -1.48
N GLU A 327 5.40 4.45 -1.35
CA GLU A 327 6.20 5.47 -2.04
C GLU A 327 7.67 5.40 -1.61
N GLU A 328 7.94 5.16 -0.33
CA GLU A 328 9.31 5.00 0.20
C GLU A 328 10.05 3.83 -0.46
N GLU A 329 9.35 2.72 -0.68
CA GLU A 329 9.89 1.52 -1.31
C GLU A 329 10.20 1.78 -2.78
N HIS A 330 9.32 2.52 -3.46
CA HIS A 330 9.49 2.91 -4.85
C HIS A 330 10.70 3.84 -5.06
N VAL A 331 10.85 4.87 -4.23
CA VAL A 331 11.99 5.81 -4.35
C VAL A 331 13.32 5.17 -3.95
N LEU A 332 13.32 4.26 -2.97
CA LEU A 332 14.51 3.47 -2.63
C LEU A 332 14.89 2.53 -3.77
N LEU A 333 13.91 1.88 -4.41
CA LEU A 333 14.17 0.99 -5.55
C LEU A 333 14.73 1.75 -6.76
N MET A 334 14.20 2.94 -7.06
CA MET A 334 14.77 3.83 -8.08
C MET A 334 16.21 4.24 -7.74
N ALA A 335 16.49 4.61 -6.49
CA ALA A 335 17.84 5.00 -6.07
C ALA A 335 18.84 3.85 -6.20
N ILE A 336 18.46 2.64 -5.77
CA ILE A 336 19.27 1.42 -5.90
C ILE A 336 19.55 1.09 -7.38
N CYS A 337 18.56 1.26 -8.26
CA CYS A 337 18.71 1.07 -9.70
C CYS A 337 19.78 2.01 -10.31
N ILE A 338 19.77 3.29 -9.90
CA ILE A 338 20.72 4.32 -10.37
C ILE A 338 22.15 4.00 -9.91
N VAL A 339 22.35 3.76 -8.62
CA VAL A 339 23.69 3.50 -8.05
C VAL A 339 24.08 2.03 -8.16
N SER A 340 24.17 1.52 -9.39
CA SER A 340 24.56 0.13 -9.65
C SER A 340 26.08 0.03 -9.93
N PRO A 341 26.86 -0.74 -9.16
CA PRO A 341 28.32 -0.82 -9.34
C PRO A 341 28.73 -1.66 -10.56
N ASP A 342 27.84 -2.49 -11.08
CA ASP A 342 28.09 -3.41 -12.21
C ASP A 342 27.92 -2.74 -13.59
N ARG A 343 27.75 -1.41 -13.64
CA ARG A 343 27.58 -0.68 -14.91
C ARG A 343 28.90 -0.59 -15.69
N PRO A 344 28.90 -0.89 -17.01
CA PRO A 344 30.10 -0.73 -17.83
C PRO A 344 30.63 0.71 -17.80
N GLY A 345 31.91 0.88 -17.51
CA GLY A 345 32.58 2.19 -17.48
C GLY A 345 32.69 2.83 -16.10
N VAL A 346 32.10 2.26 -15.05
CA VAL A 346 32.29 2.72 -13.66
C VAL A 346 33.75 2.52 -13.24
N GLN A 347 34.36 3.58 -12.71
CA GLN A 347 35.75 3.63 -12.26
C GLN A 347 35.87 3.26 -10.77
N ASP A 348 35.06 3.87 -9.89
CA ASP A 348 35.05 3.55 -8.45
C ASP A 348 33.85 2.68 -8.05
N ALA A 349 33.89 1.41 -8.46
CA ALA A 349 32.81 0.47 -8.16
C ALA A 349 32.61 0.25 -6.64
N ALA A 350 33.67 0.36 -5.84
CA ALA A 350 33.61 0.17 -4.39
C ALA A 350 32.80 1.29 -3.71
N LEU A 351 32.99 2.56 -4.10
CA LEU A 351 32.20 3.65 -3.56
C LEU A 351 30.73 3.55 -3.99
N VAL A 352 30.47 3.18 -5.25
CA VAL A 352 29.11 2.96 -5.75
C VAL A 352 28.41 1.83 -4.99
N GLU A 353 29.10 0.72 -4.75
CA GLU A 353 28.60 -0.41 -3.97
C GLU A 353 28.28 0.00 -2.52
N ALA A 354 29.15 0.77 -1.87
CA ALA A 354 28.91 1.26 -0.51
C ALA A 354 27.66 2.15 -0.42
N ILE A 355 27.41 3.00 -1.43
CA ILE A 355 26.19 3.80 -1.50
C ILE A 355 24.96 2.90 -1.71
N GLN A 356 25.05 1.94 -2.63
CA GLN A 356 23.96 1.01 -2.93
C GLN A 356 23.61 0.12 -1.75
N GLU A 357 24.61 -0.37 -1.01
CA GLU A 357 24.43 -1.21 0.18
C GLU A 357 23.68 -0.43 1.27
N ARG A 358 24.05 0.83 1.51
CA ARG A 358 23.35 1.69 2.48
C ARG A 358 21.87 1.90 2.12
N LEU A 359 21.56 2.11 0.84
CA LEU A 359 20.18 2.23 0.35
C LEU A 359 19.41 0.90 0.47
N SER A 360 20.04 -0.22 0.13
CA SER A 360 19.46 -1.56 0.20
C SER A 360 19.16 -1.98 1.65
N ASN A 361 20.07 -1.67 2.58
CA ASN A 361 19.86 -1.89 4.01
C ASN A 361 18.72 -1.02 4.56
N THR A 362 18.59 0.22 4.07
CA THR A 362 17.47 1.10 4.40
C THR A 362 16.13 0.51 3.94
N LEU A 363 16.06 0.02 2.71
CA LEU A 363 14.88 -0.65 2.16
C LEU A 363 14.49 -1.91 2.96
N GLN A 364 15.46 -2.78 3.27
CA GLN A 364 15.20 -3.97 4.07
C GLN A 364 14.70 -3.65 5.48
N THR A 365 15.23 -2.61 6.13
CA THR A 365 14.70 -2.18 7.43
C THR A 365 13.31 -1.58 7.28
N TYR A 366 13.04 -0.76 6.27
CA TYR A 366 11.72 -0.20 6.02
C TYR A 366 10.67 -1.30 5.84
N ILE A 367 10.92 -2.29 4.97
CA ILE A 367 10.03 -3.43 4.74
C ILE A 367 9.74 -4.18 6.06
N ARG A 368 10.77 -4.42 6.88
CA ARG A 368 10.61 -5.09 8.18
C ARG A 368 9.76 -4.28 9.18
N CYS A 369 9.81 -2.95 9.11
CA CYS A 369 9.04 -2.07 9.99
C CYS A 369 7.59 -1.93 9.53
N CYS A 370 7.37 -1.78 8.23
CA CYS A 370 6.09 -1.36 7.65
C CYS A 370 5.24 -2.53 7.12
N HIS A 371 5.86 -3.66 6.76
CA HIS A 371 5.18 -4.87 6.29
C HIS A 371 5.42 -6.03 7.26
N PRO A 372 4.75 -6.11 8.42
CA PRO A 372 4.92 -7.24 9.32
C PRO A 372 4.53 -8.57 8.64
N PRO A 373 5.17 -9.71 8.98
CA PRO A 373 4.84 -11.01 8.39
C PRO A 373 3.34 -11.33 8.50
N PRO A 374 2.71 -11.89 7.45
CA PRO A 374 3.33 -12.44 6.23
C PRO A 374 3.60 -11.41 5.12
N GLY A 375 3.24 -10.13 5.29
CA GLY A 375 3.34 -9.10 4.23
C GLY A 375 4.75 -8.81 3.73
N SER A 376 5.77 -8.89 4.60
CA SER A 376 7.19 -8.75 4.21
C SER A 376 7.77 -9.98 3.53
N HIS A 377 7.08 -11.13 3.53
CA HIS A 377 7.68 -12.39 3.09
C HIS A 377 8.05 -12.31 1.60
N LEU A 378 9.37 -12.35 1.35
CA LEU A 378 10.00 -12.23 0.03
C LEU A 378 9.77 -10.89 -0.69
N LEU A 379 9.20 -9.86 -0.05
CA LEU A 379 8.95 -8.57 -0.71
C LEU A 379 10.27 -7.94 -1.21
N HIS A 380 11.28 -7.87 -0.35
CA HIS A 380 12.61 -7.38 -0.74
C HIS A 380 13.18 -8.15 -1.93
N ALA A 381 13.16 -9.49 -1.89
CA ALA A 381 13.66 -10.32 -2.98
C ALA A 381 12.89 -10.08 -4.29
N LYS A 382 11.57 -9.94 -4.23
CA LYS A 382 10.72 -9.62 -5.40
C LYS A 382 11.04 -8.23 -5.97
N MET A 383 11.33 -7.24 -5.11
CA MET A 383 11.76 -5.91 -5.56
C MET A 383 13.11 -5.95 -6.25
N ILE A 384 14.10 -6.66 -5.70
CA ILE A 384 15.41 -6.83 -6.35
C ILE A 384 15.27 -7.59 -7.67
N GLN A 385 14.39 -8.59 -7.75
CA GLN A 385 14.09 -9.27 -9.02
C GLN A 385 13.57 -8.30 -10.09
N LYS A 386 12.82 -7.26 -9.72
CA LYS A 386 12.39 -6.21 -10.68
C LYS A 386 13.57 -5.45 -11.29
N LEU A 387 14.66 -5.26 -10.55
CA LEU A 387 15.88 -4.66 -11.09
C LEU A 387 16.56 -5.56 -12.13
N ALA A 388 16.51 -6.89 -11.93
CA ALA A 388 17.02 -7.83 -12.92
C ALA A 388 16.15 -7.83 -14.19
N ASP A 389 14.82 -7.81 -14.05
CA ASP A 389 13.89 -7.69 -15.19
C ASP A 389 14.18 -6.42 -16.03
N LEU A 390 14.53 -5.31 -15.36
CA LEU A 390 14.90 -4.04 -16.00
C LEU A 390 16.17 -4.13 -16.85
N ARG A 391 17.15 -4.99 -16.50
CA ARG A 391 18.36 -5.16 -17.31
C ARG A 391 18.04 -5.73 -18.69
N SER A 392 17.18 -6.74 -18.75
CA SER A 392 16.72 -7.32 -20.03
C SER A 392 15.90 -6.32 -20.85
N LEU A 393 15.03 -5.53 -20.20
CA LEU A 393 14.27 -4.46 -20.86
C LEU A 393 15.17 -3.36 -21.42
N SER A 394 16.21 -2.99 -20.68
CA SER A 394 17.19 -1.97 -21.07
C SER A 394 18.01 -2.42 -22.29
N GLU A 395 18.39 -3.69 -22.35
CA GLU A 395 19.10 -4.29 -23.48
C GLU A 395 18.24 -4.30 -24.74
N GLU A 396 16.99 -4.77 -24.65
CA GLU A 396 16.08 -4.78 -25.79
C GLU A 396 15.72 -3.36 -26.25
N HIS A 397 15.51 -2.43 -25.31
CA HIS A 397 15.34 -1.01 -25.64
C HIS A 397 16.55 -0.47 -26.40
N SER A 398 17.77 -0.77 -25.94
CA SER A 398 19.02 -0.31 -26.58
C SER A 398 19.18 -0.85 -27.99
N LYS A 399 18.80 -2.12 -28.23
CA LYS A 399 18.78 -2.74 -29.56
C LYS A 399 17.83 -2.01 -30.51
N GLN A 400 16.59 -1.78 -30.09
CA GLN A 400 15.58 -1.10 -30.93
C GLN A 400 15.91 0.38 -31.15
N TYR A 401 16.37 1.06 -30.10
CA TYR A 401 16.83 2.44 -30.18
C TYR A 401 17.97 2.59 -31.20
N ARG A 402 18.93 1.65 -31.22
CA ARG A 402 20.03 1.66 -32.19
C ARG A 402 19.50 1.60 -33.62
N CYS A 403 18.55 0.71 -33.92
CA CYS A 403 17.89 0.63 -35.22
C CYS A 403 17.24 1.95 -35.64
N LEU A 404 16.53 2.62 -34.72
CA LEU A 404 15.91 3.93 -34.97
C LEU A 404 16.96 5.03 -35.18
N SER A 405 18.01 5.06 -34.35
CA SER A 405 19.01 6.12 -34.37
C SER A 405 19.92 6.10 -35.62
N PHE A 406 20.13 4.93 -36.24
CA PHE A 406 20.90 4.80 -37.48
C PHE A 406 20.13 5.24 -38.73
N GLN A 407 18.80 5.36 -38.65
CA GLN A 407 17.98 5.88 -39.74
C GLN A 407 17.97 7.41 -39.70
N PRO A 408 18.49 8.12 -40.72
CA PRO A 408 18.62 9.59 -40.68
C PRO A 408 17.29 10.32 -40.44
N GLU A 409 16.19 9.82 -40.97
CA GLU A 409 14.85 10.41 -40.84
C GLU A 409 14.33 10.30 -39.39
N CYS A 410 14.59 9.17 -38.74
CA CYS A 410 14.21 8.91 -37.34
C CYS A 410 15.12 9.67 -36.38
N SER A 411 16.42 9.66 -36.63
CA SER A 411 17.43 10.38 -35.84
C SER A 411 17.11 11.88 -35.73
N ARG A 412 16.61 12.50 -36.80
CA ARG A 412 16.19 13.92 -36.82
C ARG A 412 14.93 14.21 -35.99
N LYS A 413 14.13 13.18 -35.67
CA LYS A 413 12.93 13.30 -34.83
C LYS A 413 13.26 13.19 -33.34
N LEU A 414 14.39 12.55 -32.98
CA LEU A 414 14.89 12.41 -31.62
C LEU A 414 15.45 13.74 -31.09
N THR A 415 15.39 13.92 -29.77
CA THR A 415 15.98 15.10 -29.13
C THR A 415 17.48 14.92 -28.91
N PRO A 416 18.27 16.01 -28.83
CA PRO A 416 19.70 15.92 -28.56
C PRO A 416 20.04 15.17 -27.26
N LEU A 417 19.22 15.35 -26.22
CA LEU A 417 19.43 14.69 -24.94
C LEU A 417 19.19 13.17 -25.02
N VAL A 418 18.18 12.74 -25.77
CA VAL A 418 17.94 11.32 -26.03
C VAL A 418 19.12 10.71 -26.79
N LEU A 419 19.64 11.41 -27.80
CA LEU A 419 20.82 11.01 -28.56
C LEU A 419 22.07 10.92 -27.67
N GLU A 420 22.29 11.86 -26.76
CA GLU A 420 23.45 11.88 -25.87
C GLU A 420 23.42 10.75 -24.82
N VAL A 421 22.24 10.48 -24.26
CA VAL A 421 22.08 9.53 -23.15
C VAL A 421 22.02 8.08 -23.64
N PHE A 422 21.32 7.81 -24.73
CA PHE A 422 21.17 6.45 -25.28
C PHE A 422 22.06 6.18 -26.49
N GLY A 423 22.69 7.19 -27.07
CA GLY A 423 23.71 7.00 -28.09
C GLY A 423 24.97 6.37 -27.50
N SER A 424 25.44 5.29 -28.10
CA SER A 424 26.76 4.75 -27.81
C SER A 424 27.82 5.80 -28.18
N GLU A 425 28.88 5.92 -27.38
CA GLU A 425 30.14 6.41 -27.93
C GLU A 425 30.57 5.40 -29.00
N ILE A 426 30.44 5.78 -30.27
CA ILE A 426 31.07 5.05 -31.36
C ILE A 426 32.57 5.22 -31.13
N SER A 427 33.21 4.19 -30.59
CA SER A 427 34.68 4.03 -30.61
C SER A 427 35.03 2.78 -31.39
#